data_AF-A0A936D6S1-F1
#
_entry.id   AF-A0A936D6S1-F1
#
_cell.length_a   1.000
_cell.length_b   1.000
_cell.length_c   1.000
_cell.angle_alpha   90.00
_cell.angle_beta   90.00
_cell.angle_gamma   90.00
#
_symmetry.space_group_name_H-M   'P 1'
#
loop_
_entity.id
_entity.type
_entity.pdbx_description
1 polymer ?
#
loop_
_entity_poly.entity_id
_entity_poly.type
_entity_poly.pdbx_seq_one_letter_code
_entity_poly.pdbx_strand_id
1 'polypeptide(L)'
;MRWKFQDRWDKILRLKGMAWGDRNVATSRISEAMSTVGADIVDVHFFSGVQTTLAFEARPASVRALAKALTEAGLELDEESLAVLEAGASANEELEGTLSITFPDGESDLRREVPSVPG
;
A
#
# COMPACT_ATOMS: atom_id res chain seq x y z
N MET A 1 6.01 31.25 -14.85
CA MET A 1 5.42 30.39 -13.80
C MET A 1 5.62 28.95 -14.23
N ARG A 2 6.66 28.29 -13.71
CA ARG A 2 7.02 26.91 -14.11
C ARG A 2 6.13 25.95 -13.33
N TRP A 3 5.25 25.24 -14.02
CA TRP A 3 4.32 24.27 -13.44
C TRP A 3 5.12 23.18 -12.73
N LYS A 4 5.05 23.12 -11.39
CA LYS A 4 5.76 22.15 -10.53
C LYS A 4 5.30 20.68 -10.70
N PHE A 5 4.39 20.43 -11.64
CA PHE A 5 3.80 19.10 -11.83
C PHE A 5 4.75 18.10 -12.47
N GLN A 6 5.75 18.54 -13.24
CA GLN A 6 6.65 17.63 -13.96
C GLN A 6 7.74 17.01 -13.05
N ASP A 7 8.34 17.81 -12.15
CA ASP A 7 9.41 17.36 -11.23
C ASP A 7 8.93 16.33 -10.19
N ARG A 8 7.62 16.29 -9.89
CA ARG A 8 7.07 15.38 -8.89
C ARG A 8 7.10 13.91 -9.33
N TRP A 9 7.09 13.61 -10.63
CA TRP A 9 6.99 12.24 -11.13
C TRP A 9 8.30 11.45 -11.08
N ASP A 10 9.46 12.12 -10.99
CA ASP A 10 10.79 11.50 -10.95
C ASP A 10 11.16 10.96 -9.55
N LYS A 11 10.42 11.33 -8.50
CA LYS A 11 10.72 10.94 -7.10
C LYS A 11 9.56 10.21 -6.39
N ILE A 12 8.66 9.59 -7.14
CA ILE A 12 7.55 8.81 -6.53
C ILE A 12 8.02 7.38 -6.32
N LEU A 13 8.00 6.91 -5.07
CA LEU A 13 8.21 5.50 -4.75
C LEU A 13 7.01 4.69 -5.25
N ARG A 14 7.21 3.81 -6.23
CA ARG A 14 6.16 2.93 -6.74
C ARG A 14 6.37 1.54 -6.19
N LEU A 15 5.54 1.17 -5.23
CA LEU A 15 5.61 -0.11 -4.54
C LEU A 15 4.45 -0.99 -4.97
N LYS A 16 4.71 -2.28 -5.08
CA LYS A 16 3.74 -3.32 -5.37
C LYS A 16 3.92 -4.46 -4.38
N GLY A 17 2.82 -5.00 -3.93
CA GLY A 17 2.84 -6.20 -3.12
C GLY A 17 1.55 -7.00 -3.19
N MET A 18 1.61 -8.20 -2.63
CA MET A 18 0.49 -9.13 -2.53
C MET A 18 0.14 -9.37 -1.07
N ALA A 19 -1.17 -9.41 -0.79
CA ALA A 19 -1.70 -9.74 0.53
C ALA A 19 -2.85 -10.73 0.39
N TRP A 20 -3.04 -11.56 1.42
CA TRP A 20 -4.05 -12.63 1.45
C TRP A 20 -5.07 -12.42 2.56
N GLY A 21 -6.23 -13.06 2.40
CA GLY A 21 -7.35 -12.97 3.33
C GLY A 21 -8.32 -11.83 3.01
N ASP A 22 -9.13 -11.44 4.01
CA ASP A 22 -10.11 -10.37 3.84
C ASP A 22 -9.41 -9.04 3.50
N ARG A 23 -9.82 -8.45 2.37
CA ARG A 23 -9.23 -7.20 1.84
C ARG A 23 -9.24 -6.09 2.88
N ASN A 24 -10.38 -5.86 3.53
CA ASN A 24 -10.54 -4.72 4.44
C ASN A 24 -9.68 -4.90 5.69
N VAL A 25 -9.60 -6.13 6.23
CA VAL A 25 -8.71 -6.48 7.34
C VAL A 25 -7.25 -6.31 6.95
N ALA A 26 -6.83 -6.82 5.79
CA ALA A 26 -5.47 -6.70 5.31
C ALA A 26 -5.08 -5.24 5.04
N THR A 27 -5.92 -4.46 4.35
CA THR A 27 -5.70 -3.03 4.11
C THR A 27 -5.60 -2.24 5.41
N SER A 28 -6.45 -2.53 6.41
CA SER A 28 -6.39 -1.86 7.71
C SER A 28 -5.07 -2.15 8.43
N ARG A 29 -4.66 -3.42 8.47
CA ARG A 29 -3.39 -3.85 9.08
C ARG A 29 -2.18 -3.23 8.40
N ILE A 30 -2.16 -3.18 7.07
CA ILE A 30 -1.09 -2.56 6.29
C ILE A 30 -1.05 -1.05 6.56
N SER A 31 -2.20 -0.40 6.58
CA SER A 31 -2.30 1.05 6.84
C SER A 31 -1.77 1.41 8.23
N GLU A 32 -2.15 0.63 9.24
CA GLU A 32 -1.66 0.78 10.62
C GLU A 32 -0.14 0.59 10.71
N ALA A 33 0.41 -0.41 10.02
CA ALA A 33 1.85 -0.64 9.98
C ALA A 33 2.60 0.54 9.34
N MET A 34 2.08 1.11 8.26
CA MET A 34 2.64 2.31 7.62
C MET A 34 2.62 3.51 8.57
N SER A 35 1.49 3.79 9.23
CA SER A 35 1.37 4.88 10.19
C SER A 35 2.31 4.71 11.39
N THR A 36 2.50 3.47 11.87
CA THR A 36 3.40 3.17 13.00
C THR A 36 4.86 3.53 12.71
N VAL A 37 5.31 3.39 11.46
CA VAL A 37 6.67 3.77 11.06
C VAL A 37 6.79 5.21 10.59
N GLY A 38 5.72 6.01 10.70
CA GLY A 38 5.70 7.41 10.29
C GLY A 38 5.65 7.61 8.77
N ALA A 39 4.96 6.70 8.07
CA ALA A 39 4.50 6.94 6.71
C ALA A 39 3.02 7.38 6.77
N ASP A 40 2.76 8.61 6.34
CA ASP A 40 1.45 9.23 6.39
C ASP A 40 0.68 8.89 5.12
N ILE A 41 -0.48 8.24 5.26
CA ILE A 41 -1.33 7.89 4.12
C ILE A 41 -2.15 9.12 3.74
N VAL A 42 -1.94 9.60 2.52
CA VAL A 42 -2.61 10.79 1.99
C VAL A 42 -3.90 10.45 1.25
N ASP A 43 -3.96 9.25 0.66
CA ASP A 43 -5.13 8.82 -0.10
C ASP A 43 -5.24 7.30 -0.21
N VAL A 44 -6.45 6.79 -0.39
CA VAL A 44 -6.74 5.36 -0.57
C VAL A 44 -7.72 5.16 -1.71
N HIS A 45 -7.28 4.44 -2.74
CA HIS A 45 -8.08 4.09 -3.90
C HIS A 45 -8.31 2.59 -3.97
N PHE A 46 -9.58 2.18 -3.99
CA PHE A 46 -9.96 0.79 -4.19
C PHE A 46 -10.23 0.54 -5.68
N PHE A 47 -9.39 -0.28 -6.31
CA PHE A 47 -9.57 -0.68 -7.71
C PHE A 47 -10.12 -2.10 -7.74
N SER A 48 -11.43 -2.24 -7.95
CA SER A 48 -12.15 -3.53 -7.97
C SER A 48 -12.04 -4.34 -6.66
N GLY A 49 -12.61 -5.55 -6.64
CA GLY A 49 -12.50 -6.47 -5.50
C GLY A 49 -11.08 -6.98 -5.23
N VAL A 50 -10.13 -6.79 -6.15
CA VAL A 50 -8.82 -7.48 -6.13
C VAL A 50 -7.61 -6.56 -5.95
N GLN A 51 -7.78 -5.23 -5.94
CA GLN A 51 -6.65 -4.29 -5.83
C GLN A 51 -6.99 -3.07 -4.97
N THR A 52 -6.01 -2.60 -4.21
CA THR A 52 -6.07 -1.35 -3.45
C THR A 52 -4.77 -0.60 -3.58
N THR A 53 -4.84 0.69 -3.84
CA THR A 53 -3.68 1.57 -3.94
C THR A 53 -3.71 2.61 -2.82
N LEU A 54 -2.65 2.67 -2.03
CA LEU A 54 -2.44 3.67 -0.99
C LEU A 54 -1.44 4.70 -1.50
N ALA A 55 -1.78 5.98 -1.48
CA ALA A 55 -0.81 7.06 -1.65
C ALA A 55 -0.30 7.48 -0.27
N PHE A 56 1.00 7.70 -0.13
CA PHE A 56 1.62 8.04 1.14
C PHE A 56 2.78 9.03 0.98
N GLU A 57 3.12 9.68 2.08
CA GLU A 57 4.31 10.52 2.26
C GLU A 57 5.15 9.91 3.38
N ALA A 58 6.46 9.80 3.18
CA ALA A 58 7.36 9.22 4.17
C ALA A 58 8.70 9.96 4.19
N ARG A 59 9.18 10.22 5.41
CA ARG A 59 10.53 10.71 5.63
C ARG A 59 11.55 9.61 5.30
N PRO A 60 12.78 9.94 4.86
CA PRO A 60 13.80 8.94 4.54
C PRO A 60 14.05 7.91 5.65
N ALA A 61 14.03 8.35 6.91
CA ALA A 61 14.19 7.46 8.07
C ALA A 61 13.04 6.43 8.19
N SER A 62 11.82 6.81 7.80
CA SER A 62 10.63 5.95 7.79
C SER A 62 10.65 4.96 6.63
N VAL A 63 11.20 5.34 5.47
CA VAL A 63 11.35 4.46 4.30
C VAL A 63 12.18 3.21 4.61
N ARG A 64 13.22 3.34 5.43
CA ARG A 64 14.02 2.19 5.88
C ARG A 64 13.21 1.20 6.76
N ALA A 65 12.25 1.70 7.52
CA ALA A 65 11.41 0.88 8.39
C ALA A 65 10.17 0.30 7.66
N LEU A 66 9.76 0.94 6.56
CA LEU A 66 8.58 0.58 5.76
C LEU A 66 8.65 -0.85 5.22
N ALA A 67 9.77 -1.27 4.62
CA ALA A 67 9.90 -2.62 4.05
C ALA A 67 9.59 -3.71 5.10
N LYS A 68 10.24 -3.60 6.26
CA LYS A 68 10.06 -4.54 7.37
C LYS A 68 8.63 -4.50 7.91
N ALA A 69 8.08 -3.32 8.16
CA ALA A 69 6.73 -3.17 8.71
C ALA A 69 5.66 -3.73 7.77
N LEU A 70 5.81 -3.52 6.46
CA LEU A 70 4.91 -4.07 5.45
C LEU A 70 4.98 -5.61 5.42
N THR A 71 6.18 -6.19 5.46
CA THR A 71 6.34 -7.66 5.53
C THR A 71 5.77 -8.24 6.82
N GLU A 72 5.99 -7.62 7.98
CA GLU A 72 5.40 -8.04 9.25
C GLU A 72 3.88 -7.90 9.26
N ALA A 73 3.34 -6.94 8.50
CA ALA A 73 1.91 -6.79 8.22
C ALA A 73 1.40 -7.78 7.15
N GLY A 74 2.19 -8.78 6.75
CA GLY A 74 1.79 -9.84 5.83
C GLY A 74 1.64 -9.38 4.38
N LEU A 75 2.33 -8.31 3.98
CA LEU A 75 2.46 -7.90 2.58
C LEU A 75 3.76 -8.47 2.00
N GLU A 76 3.63 -9.22 0.91
CA GLU A 76 4.77 -9.69 0.13
C GLU A 76 5.11 -8.66 -0.95
N LEU A 77 6.22 -7.94 -0.78
CA LEU A 77 6.72 -6.97 -1.75
C LEU A 77 7.54 -7.66 -2.84
N ASP A 78 7.43 -7.20 -4.08
CA ASP A 78 8.30 -7.68 -5.15
C ASP A 78 9.73 -7.12 -5.03
N GLU A 79 10.68 -7.77 -5.72
CA GLU A 79 12.10 -7.39 -5.68
C GLU A 79 12.35 -5.95 -6.18
N GLU A 80 11.57 -5.50 -7.17
CA GLU A 80 11.63 -4.13 -7.71
C GLU A 80 11.26 -3.12 -6.61
N SER A 81 10.19 -3.38 -5.86
CA SER A 81 9.71 -2.52 -4.77
C SER A 81 10.68 -2.48 -3.60
N LEU A 82 11.31 -3.61 -3.26
CA LEU A 82 12.36 -3.64 -2.24
C LEU A 82 13.57 -2.79 -2.67
N ALA A 83 14.00 -2.90 -3.93
CA ALA A 83 15.10 -2.07 -4.46
C ALA A 83 14.74 -0.57 -4.45
N VAL A 84 13.50 -0.22 -4.79
CA VAL A 84 12.99 1.15 -4.74
C VAL A 84 12.98 1.70 -3.31
N LEU A 85 12.58 0.90 -2.31
CA LEU A 85 12.62 1.28 -0.89
C LEU A 85 14.06 1.51 -0.41
N GLU A 86 15.00 0.64 -0.76
CA GLU A 86 16.42 0.81 -0.40
C GLU A 86 17.03 2.07 -1.03
N ALA A 87 16.70 2.36 -2.29
CA ALA A 87 17.11 3.60 -2.95
C ALA A 87 16.50 4.84 -2.27
N GLY A 88 15.20 4.78 -1.93
CA GLY A 88 14.48 5.84 -1.24
C GLY A 88 14.98 6.10 0.19
N ALA A 89 15.47 5.07 0.89
CA ALA A 89 16.04 5.20 2.23
C ALA A 89 17.32 6.08 2.25
N SER A 90 17.96 6.27 1.10
CA SER A 90 19.14 7.15 0.95
C SER A 90 18.78 8.58 0.53
N ALA A 91 17.49 8.91 0.39
CA ALA A 91 17.06 10.26 0.06
C ALA A 91 17.30 11.24 1.22
N ASN A 92 17.46 12.52 0.89
CA ASN A 92 17.65 13.60 1.87
C ASN A 92 16.37 14.42 2.13
N GLU A 93 15.31 14.15 1.37
CA GLU A 93 14.04 14.87 1.40
C GLU A 93 12.90 13.88 1.62
N GLU A 94 11.74 14.40 2.03
CA GLU A 94 10.52 13.61 2.11
C GLU A 94 10.15 13.04 0.74
N LEU A 95 9.66 11.80 0.75
CA LEU A 95 9.32 11.05 -0.45
C LEU A 95 7.81 10.80 -0.49
N GLU A 96 7.23 11.09 -1.64
CA GLU A 96 5.89 10.64 -1.96
C GLU A 96 5.95 9.23 -2.54
N GLY A 97 4.93 8.42 -2.28
CA GLY A 97 4.87 7.05 -2.78
C GLY A 97 3.45 6.55 -3.00
N THR A 98 3.36 5.49 -3.79
CA THR A 98 2.13 4.73 -3.99
C THR A 98 2.42 3.26 -3.73
N LEU A 99 1.61 2.63 -2.89
CA LEU A 99 1.64 1.19 -2.64
C LEU A 99 0.42 0.54 -3.27
N SER A 100 0.63 -0.28 -4.29
CA SER A 100 -0.41 -1.09 -4.93
C SER A 100 -0.41 -2.50 -4.35
N ILE A 101 -1.52 -2.86 -3.70
CA ILE A 101 -1.74 -4.14 -3.04
C ILE A 101 -2.68 -4.96 -3.91
N THR A 102 -2.24 -6.14 -4.31
CA THR A 102 -3.06 -7.13 -5.03
C THR A 102 -3.52 -8.22 -4.06
N PHE A 103 -4.79 -8.59 -4.16
CA PHE A 103 -5.42 -9.63 -3.35
C PHE A 103 -5.77 -10.81 -4.26
N PRO A 104 -4.96 -11.90 -4.27
CA PRO A 104 -5.14 -13.02 -5.20
C PRO A 104 -6.47 -13.74 -5.03
N ASP A 105 -6.98 -13.81 -3.80
CA ASP A 105 -8.26 -14.43 -3.46
C ASP A 105 -9.47 -13.54 -3.81
N GLY A 106 -9.22 -12.27 -4.13
CA GLY A 106 -10.23 -11.24 -4.35
C GLY A 106 -11.09 -10.93 -3.12
N GLU A 107 -12.24 -10.31 -3.36
CA GLU A 107 -13.22 -10.11 -2.30
C GLU A 107 -13.79 -11.49 -1.98
N SER A 108 -13.43 -12.05 -0.82
CA SER A 108 -13.96 -13.33 -0.37
C SER A 108 -15.48 -13.18 -0.34
N ASP A 109 -16.14 -13.89 -1.26
CA ASP A 109 -17.58 -13.85 -1.46
C ASP A 109 -18.24 -13.96 -0.09
N LEU A 110 -18.79 -12.85 0.41
CA LEU A 110 -19.69 -12.87 1.55
C LEU A 110 -20.88 -13.70 1.09
N ARG A 111 -20.79 -15.03 1.21
CA ARG A 111 -21.89 -15.96 1.02
C ARG A 111 -22.95 -15.58 2.04
N ARG A 112 -23.81 -14.64 1.67
CA ARG A 112 -25.02 -14.34 2.41
C ARG A 112 -25.88 -15.58 2.28
N GLU A 113 -26.06 -16.32 3.37
CA GLU A 113 -27.08 -17.35 3.42
C GLU A 113 -28.42 -16.69 3.06
N VAL A 114 -28.96 -17.03 1.89
CA VAL A 114 -30.29 -16.59 1.50
C VAL A 114 -31.26 -17.31 2.42
N PRO A 115 -32.04 -16.61 3.27
CA PRO A 115 -33.03 -17.28 4.10
C PRO A 115 -34.03 -17.98 3.18
N SER A 116 -34.27 -19.27 3.40
CA SER A 116 -35.32 -20.00 2.67
C SER A 116 -36.68 -19.37 3.00
N VAL A 117 -37.31 -18.73 2.02
CA VAL A 117 -38.67 -18.20 2.16
C VAL A 117 -39.65 -19.38 2.05
N PRO A 118 -40.47 -19.67 3.08
CA PRO A 118 -41.54 -20.65 2.95
C PRO A 118 -42.67 -20.03 2.12
N GLY A 119 -43.00 -20.66 1.00
CA GLY A 119 -44.24 -20.44 0.25
C GLY A 119 -45.30 -21.46 0.58
#